data_AF-A0A1F9BL93-F1
#
_entry.id   AF-A0A1F9BL93-F1
#
_cell.length_a   1.000
_cell.length_b   1.000
_cell.length_c   1.000
_cell.angle_alpha   90.00
_cell.angle_beta   90.00
_cell.angle_gamma   90.00
#
_symmetry.space_group_name_H-M   'P 1'
#
loop_
_entity.id
_entity.type
_entity.pdbx_description
1 polymer ?
#
loop_
_entity_poly.entity_id
_entity_poly.type
_entity_poly.pdbx_seq_one_letter_code
_entity_poly.pdbx_strand_id
1 'polypeptide(L)'
;MSSTVHLKTIKELIGRSPLIIDPQRDADRFQNALAGLSDSKLENFYRGLSSEERRRFHYAANVCLGYDSWSQLYKSLVVTATQERLADRMEEAYAHKSQELHRRETDMEGERLNLGEQLMALEAENKALLRENYLLTTELQKIRQEKGNLQEQQEQMQQMVERYRRLIADLRSLLVKPGSSPSEQN
;
A
#
# COMPACT_ATOMS: atom_id res chain seq x y z
N MET A 1 63.13 -12.55 -3.55
CA MET A 1 62.48 -13.61 -2.75
C MET A 1 61.05 -13.80 -3.27
N SER A 2 60.52 -15.04 -3.29
CA SER A 2 59.15 -15.30 -3.78
C SER A 2 58.11 -14.88 -2.73
N SER A 3 56.97 -14.32 -3.14
CA SER A 3 55.86 -13.97 -2.23
C SER A 3 55.45 -15.13 -1.31
N THR A 4 55.61 -16.38 -1.75
CA THR A 4 55.37 -17.57 -0.94
C THR A 4 56.31 -17.68 0.27
N VAL A 5 57.55 -17.23 0.14
CA VAL A 5 58.53 -17.19 1.23
C VAL A 5 58.13 -16.16 2.26
N HIS A 6 57.69 -14.97 1.81
CA HIS A 6 57.20 -13.92 2.71
C HIS A 6 55.97 -14.35 3.50
N LEU A 7 54.99 -15.01 2.86
CA LEU A 7 53.82 -15.58 3.54
C LEU A 7 54.18 -16.69 4.54
N LYS A 8 55.13 -17.56 4.20
CA LYS A 8 55.63 -18.59 5.12
C LYS A 8 56.29 -17.96 6.34
N THR A 9 57.14 -16.96 6.15
CA THR A 9 57.79 -16.22 7.25
C THR A 9 56.75 -15.60 8.19
N ILE A 10 55.71 -14.94 7.66
CA ILE A 10 54.62 -14.39 8.48
C ILE A 10 53.90 -15.51 9.23
N LYS A 11 53.58 -16.62 8.54
CA LYS A 11 52.88 -17.76 9.13
C LYS A 11 53.69 -18.44 10.24
N GLU A 12 54.99 -18.57 10.07
CA GLU A 12 55.92 -19.08 11.09
C GLU A 12 55.96 -18.16 12.31
N LEU A 13 56.01 -16.85 12.10
CA LEU A 13 56.08 -15.87 13.19
C LEU A 13 54.77 -15.81 14.01
N ILE A 14 53.60 -15.83 13.36
CA ILE A 14 52.31 -15.89 14.07
C ILE A 14 52.02 -17.27 14.68
N GLY A 15 52.69 -18.32 14.17
CA GLY A 15 52.60 -19.68 14.71
C GLY A 15 53.39 -19.86 16.02
N ARG A 16 54.37 -18.99 16.29
CA ARG A 16 55.11 -18.98 17.57
C ARG A 16 54.20 -18.53 18.72
N SER A 17 54.48 -19.03 19.92
CA SER A 17 53.81 -18.55 21.12
C SER A 17 54.08 -17.05 21.30
N PRO A 18 53.09 -16.23 21.72
CA PRO A 18 53.25 -14.79 21.92
C PRO A 18 54.46 -14.41 22.79
N LEU A 19 54.83 -15.26 23.76
CA LEU A 19 55.97 -15.06 24.66
C LEU A 19 57.35 -15.22 24.01
N ILE A 20 57.42 -15.64 22.74
CA ILE A 20 58.67 -15.99 22.03
C ILE A 20 59.01 -14.97 20.94
N ILE A 21 58.08 -14.08 20.59
CA ILE A 21 58.32 -13.03 19.61
C ILE A 21 59.19 -11.97 20.25
N ASP A 22 60.42 -11.86 19.77
CA ASP A 22 61.39 -10.88 20.25
C ASP A 22 61.44 -9.71 19.26
N PRO A 23 61.04 -8.49 19.67
CA PRO A 23 61.07 -7.32 18.79
C PRO A 23 62.45 -7.06 18.19
N GLN A 24 63.54 -7.34 18.91
CA GLN A 24 64.90 -7.05 18.42
C GLN A 24 65.35 -8.04 17.33
N ARG A 25 64.83 -9.27 17.36
CA ARG A 25 65.20 -10.33 16.40
C ARG A 25 64.21 -10.47 15.25
N ASP A 26 62.92 -10.35 15.56
CA ASP A 26 61.85 -10.77 14.67
C ASP A 26 61.21 -9.56 13.92
N ALA A 27 61.45 -8.31 14.35
CA ALA A 27 60.88 -7.11 13.71
C ALA A 27 61.33 -6.94 12.26
N ASP A 28 62.64 -6.91 11.98
CA ASP A 28 63.17 -6.77 10.63
C ASP A 28 62.66 -7.89 9.71
N ARG A 29 62.55 -9.10 10.27
CA ARG A 29 62.11 -10.28 9.52
C ARG A 29 60.62 -10.18 9.15
N PHE A 30 59.79 -9.67 10.06
CA PHE A 30 58.37 -9.43 9.84
C PHE A 30 58.12 -8.25 8.90
N GLN A 31 58.84 -7.14 9.08
CA GLN A 31 58.75 -5.95 8.24
C GLN A 31 59.17 -6.25 6.79
N ASN A 32 60.30 -6.94 6.59
CA ASN A 32 60.74 -7.37 5.27
C ASN A 32 59.76 -8.37 4.63
N ALA A 33 59.09 -9.19 5.44
CA ALA A 33 58.06 -10.10 4.96
C ALA A 33 56.81 -9.37 4.50
N LEU A 34 56.36 -8.35 5.24
CA LEU A 34 55.23 -7.51 4.84
C LEU A 34 55.53 -6.67 3.61
N ALA A 35 56.69 -6.01 3.57
CA ALA A 35 57.11 -5.18 2.43
C ALA A 35 57.29 -6.00 1.13
N GLY A 36 57.57 -7.31 1.25
CA GLY A 36 57.67 -8.23 0.11
C GLY A 36 56.32 -8.72 -0.44
N LEU A 37 55.20 -8.27 0.11
CA LEU A 37 53.85 -8.62 -0.33
C LEU A 37 53.15 -7.40 -0.93
N SER A 38 52.39 -7.64 -2.01
CA SER A 38 51.42 -6.64 -2.47
C SER A 38 50.23 -6.60 -1.51
N ASP A 39 49.57 -5.46 -1.42
CA ASP A 39 48.38 -5.26 -0.58
C ASP A 39 47.33 -6.35 -0.83
N SER A 40 47.05 -6.66 -2.10
CA SER A 40 46.13 -7.72 -2.52
C SER A 40 46.50 -9.12 -2.01
N LYS A 41 47.79 -9.45 -1.90
CA LYS A 41 48.24 -10.75 -1.38
C LYS A 41 48.16 -10.79 0.13
N LEU A 42 48.49 -9.68 0.80
CA LEU A 42 48.41 -9.56 2.25
C LEU A 42 46.96 -9.61 2.73
N GLU A 43 46.04 -8.93 2.03
CA GLU A 43 44.61 -9.01 2.29
C GLU A 43 44.07 -10.42 2.14
N ASN A 44 44.39 -11.11 1.04
CA ASN A 44 43.94 -12.48 0.80
C ASN A 44 44.48 -13.45 1.86
N PHE A 45 45.75 -13.30 2.24
CA PHE A 45 46.34 -14.05 3.35
C PHE A 45 45.60 -13.79 4.66
N TYR A 46 45.38 -12.53 5.02
CA TYR A 46 44.71 -12.13 6.26
C TYR A 46 43.24 -12.60 6.31
N ARG A 47 42.52 -12.57 5.18
CA ARG A 47 41.17 -13.15 5.05
C ARG A 47 41.17 -14.66 5.29
N GLY A 48 42.18 -15.36 4.80
CA GLY A 48 42.35 -16.81 4.97
C GLY A 48 42.73 -17.28 6.37
N LEU A 49 43.14 -16.37 7.27
CA LEU A 49 43.47 -16.71 8.65
C LEU A 49 42.21 -17.03 9.48
N SER A 50 42.32 -18.01 10.36
CA SER A 50 41.34 -18.29 11.41
C SER A 50 41.28 -17.16 12.45
N SER A 51 40.22 -17.15 13.27
CA SER A 51 40.04 -16.17 14.36
C SER A 51 41.23 -16.14 15.33
N GLU A 52 41.85 -17.30 15.58
CA GLU A 52 43.02 -17.39 16.45
C GLU A 52 44.29 -16.87 15.76
N GLU A 53 44.53 -17.26 14.51
CA GLU A 53 45.68 -16.78 13.74
C GLU A 53 45.62 -15.26 13.50
N ARG A 54 44.43 -14.68 13.31
CA ARG A 54 44.27 -13.22 13.21
C ARG A 54 44.66 -12.51 14.50
N ARG A 55 44.28 -13.03 15.67
CA ARG A 55 44.70 -12.48 16.96
C ARG A 55 46.22 -12.52 17.12
N ARG A 56 46.85 -13.63 16.71
CA ARG A 56 48.32 -13.76 16.74
C ARG A 56 49.01 -12.86 15.72
N PHE A 57 48.42 -12.66 14.55
CA PHE A 57 48.89 -11.70 13.54
C PHE A 57 48.83 -10.27 14.06
N HIS A 58 47.73 -9.86 14.73
CA HIS A 58 47.62 -8.54 15.36
C HIS A 58 48.69 -8.33 16.41
N TYR A 59 48.93 -9.34 17.25
CA TYR A 59 49.97 -9.30 18.26
C TYR A 59 51.36 -9.15 17.64
N ALA A 60 51.71 -10.02 16.69
CA ALA A 60 53.00 -9.97 16.01
C ALA A 60 53.21 -8.64 15.28
N ALA A 61 52.18 -8.12 14.60
CA ALA A 61 52.25 -6.85 13.91
C ALA A 61 52.41 -5.67 14.88
N ASN A 62 51.68 -5.66 16.00
CA ASN A 62 51.83 -4.61 17.01
C ASN A 62 53.24 -4.62 17.65
N VAL A 63 53.80 -5.80 17.91
CA VAL A 63 55.14 -5.97 18.51
C VAL A 63 56.25 -5.63 17.52
N CYS A 64 56.12 -6.05 16.26
CA CYS A 64 57.17 -5.92 15.25
C CYS A 64 57.13 -4.60 14.46
N LEU A 65 55.96 -3.94 14.34
CA LEU A 65 55.81 -2.68 13.59
C LEU A 65 55.70 -1.45 14.48
N GLY A 66 55.33 -1.66 15.75
CA GLY A 66 54.87 -0.58 16.63
C GLY A 66 53.40 -0.21 16.36
N TYR A 67 52.80 0.48 17.32
CA TYR A 67 51.37 0.75 17.35
C TYR A 67 50.87 1.58 16.14
N ASP A 68 51.59 2.63 15.75
CA ASP A 68 51.15 3.54 14.68
C ASP A 68 51.14 2.86 13.31
N SER A 69 52.23 2.15 12.99
CA SER A 69 52.36 1.36 11.76
C SER A 69 51.35 0.21 11.71
N TRP A 70 51.13 -0.46 12.86
CA TRP A 70 50.08 -1.48 12.98
C TRP A 70 48.67 -0.89 12.78
N SER A 71 48.38 0.25 13.39
CA SER A 71 47.09 0.93 13.30
C SER A 71 46.75 1.31 11.86
N GLN A 72 47.72 1.80 11.10
CA GLN A 72 47.56 2.08 9.67
C GLN A 72 47.28 0.79 8.86
N LEU A 73 48.06 -0.26 9.10
CA LEU A 73 47.89 -1.55 8.43
C LEU A 73 46.52 -2.18 8.75
N TYR A 74 46.09 -2.12 10.01
CA TYR A 74 44.79 -2.61 10.45
C TYR A 74 43.63 -1.87 9.80
N LYS A 75 43.72 -0.53 9.69
CA LYS A 75 42.71 0.29 8.99
C LYS A 75 42.55 -0.15 7.54
N SER A 76 43.67 -0.31 6.82
CA SER A 76 43.65 -0.78 5.43
C SER A 76 43.10 -2.20 5.29
N LEU A 77 43.61 -3.17 6.06
CA LEU A 77 43.25 -4.59 5.92
C LEU A 77 41.84 -4.93 6.41
N VAL A 78 41.37 -4.24 7.46
CA VAL A 78 40.13 -4.60 8.16
C VAL A 78 39.06 -3.57 7.95
N VAL A 79 39.35 -2.29 8.22
CA VAL A 79 38.32 -1.25 8.26
C VAL A 79 37.84 -0.90 6.86
N THR A 80 38.74 -0.69 5.90
CA THR A 80 38.34 -0.36 4.51
C THR A 80 37.59 -1.54 3.88
N ALA A 81 38.13 -2.75 3.98
CA ALA A 81 37.50 -3.95 3.42
C ALA A 81 36.17 -4.35 4.09
N THR A 82 35.91 -3.97 5.34
CA THR A 82 34.58 -4.16 5.97
C THR A 82 33.63 -3.04 5.61
N GLN A 83 34.11 -1.80 5.49
CA GLN A 83 33.32 -0.64 5.08
C GLN A 83 32.81 -0.79 3.64
N GLU A 84 33.66 -1.20 2.69
CA GLU A 84 33.26 -1.44 1.30
C GLU A 84 32.17 -2.51 1.23
N ARG A 85 32.38 -3.67 1.87
CA ARG A 85 31.37 -4.73 1.91
C ARG A 85 30.06 -4.30 2.59
N LEU A 86 30.13 -3.41 3.57
CA LEU A 86 28.93 -2.87 4.20
C LEU A 86 28.23 -1.89 3.26
N ALA A 87 28.99 -1.03 2.58
CA ALA A 87 28.48 -0.10 1.59
C ALA A 87 27.76 -0.84 0.45
N ASP A 88 28.38 -1.88 -0.12
CA ASP A 88 27.79 -2.72 -1.17
C ASP A 88 26.46 -3.34 -0.70
N ARG A 89 26.46 -3.94 0.50
CA ARG A 89 25.24 -4.54 1.08
C ARG A 89 24.15 -3.52 1.37
N MET A 90 24.54 -2.31 1.79
CA MET A 90 23.59 -1.22 2.03
C MET A 90 23.01 -0.73 0.70
N GLU A 91 23.83 -0.56 -0.34
CA GLU A 91 23.40 -0.16 -1.67
C GLU A 91 22.41 -1.17 -2.26
N GLU A 92 22.72 -2.48 -2.19
CA GLU A 92 21.81 -3.54 -2.60
C GLU A 92 20.48 -3.51 -1.82
N ALA A 93 20.54 -3.34 -0.50
CA ALA A 93 19.35 -3.28 0.34
C ALA A 93 18.49 -2.04 0.01
N TYR A 94 19.11 -0.89 -0.23
CA TYR A 94 18.41 0.33 -0.64
C TYR A 94 17.82 0.20 -2.04
N ALA A 95 18.55 -0.39 -2.99
CA ALA A 95 18.05 -0.62 -4.34
C ALA A 95 16.82 -1.54 -4.32
N HIS A 96 16.90 -2.66 -3.59
CA HIS A 96 15.77 -3.56 -3.40
C HIS A 96 14.58 -2.85 -2.75
N LYS A 97 14.82 -2.07 -1.68
CA LYS A 97 13.74 -1.36 -0.98
C LYS A 97 13.10 -0.28 -1.84
N SER A 98 13.90 0.46 -2.60
CA SER A 98 13.42 1.46 -3.55
C SER A 98 12.56 0.82 -4.63
N GLN A 99 12.97 -0.32 -5.18
CA GLN A 99 12.16 -1.05 -6.16
C GLN A 99 10.85 -1.56 -5.56
N GLU A 100 10.86 -2.07 -4.33
CA GLU A 100 9.65 -2.49 -3.63
C GLU A 100 8.68 -1.33 -3.41
N LEU A 101 9.18 -0.18 -2.94
CA LEU A 101 8.37 1.02 -2.74
C LEU A 101 7.78 1.52 -4.06
N HIS A 102 8.59 1.56 -5.12
CA HIS A 102 8.11 1.98 -6.44
C HIS A 102 6.98 1.08 -6.96
N ARG A 103 7.10 -0.25 -6.80
CA ARG A 103 6.01 -1.18 -7.15
C ARG A 103 4.74 -0.92 -6.35
N ARG A 104 4.87 -0.71 -5.03
CA ARG A 104 3.71 -0.39 -4.18
C ARG A 104 3.06 0.95 -4.57
N GLU A 105 3.86 1.95 -4.92
CA GLU A 105 3.36 3.23 -5.42
C GLU A 105 2.57 3.05 -6.72
N THR A 106 3.11 2.28 -7.68
CA THR A 106 2.39 2.00 -8.94
C THR A 106 1.10 1.22 -8.73
N ASP A 107 1.10 0.25 -7.80
CA ASP A 107 -0.09 -0.55 -7.48
C ASP A 107 -1.17 0.32 -6.84
N MET A 108 -0.79 1.15 -5.85
CA MET A 108 -1.71 2.08 -5.19
C MET A 108 -2.24 3.14 -6.16
N GLU A 109 -1.42 3.64 -7.08
CA GLU A 109 -1.88 4.58 -8.09
C GLU A 109 -2.87 3.93 -9.07
N GLY A 110 -2.64 2.68 -9.46
CA GLY A 110 -3.57 1.89 -10.26
C GLY A 110 -4.92 1.68 -9.57
N GLU A 111 -4.90 1.30 -8.28
CA GLU A 111 -6.11 1.17 -7.47
C GLU A 111 -6.86 2.50 -7.32
N ARG A 112 -6.12 3.59 -7.07
CA ARG A 112 -6.70 4.94 -6.95
C ARG A 112 -7.42 5.36 -8.23
N LEU A 113 -6.83 5.10 -9.39
CA LEU A 113 -7.44 5.40 -10.69
C LEU A 113 -8.70 4.58 -10.92
N ASN A 114 -8.64 3.26 -10.69
CA ASN A 114 -9.79 2.37 -10.83
C ASN A 114 -10.96 2.76 -9.89
N LEU A 115 -10.67 3.08 -8.63
CA LEU A 115 -11.68 3.58 -7.70
C LEU A 115 -12.25 4.94 -8.14
N GLY A 116 -11.42 5.82 -8.70
CA GLY A 116 -11.85 7.08 -9.28
C GLY A 116 -12.84 6.88 -10.45
N GLU A 117 -12.56 5.94 -11.34
CA GLU A 117 -13.47 5.58 -12.45
C GLU A 117 -14.80 5.02 -11.95
N GLN A 118 -14.76 4.12 -10.96
CA GLN A 118 -15.97 3.56 -10.35
C GLN A 118 -16.82 4.64 -9.65
N LEU A 119 -16.19 5.57 -8.93
CA LEU A 119 -16.89 6.70 -8.33
C LEU A 119 -17.57 7.58 -9.37
N MET A 120 -16.89 7.92 -10.46
CA MET A 120 -17.49 8.71 -11.54
C MET A 120 -18.68 7.98 -12.18
N ALA A 121 -18.58 6.67 -12.39
CA ALA A 121 -19.68 5.86 -12.93
C ALA A 121 -20.89 5.85 -11.97
N LEU A 122 -20.66 5.62 -10.68
CA LEU A 122 -21.70 5.62 -9.65
C LEU A 122 -22.35 7.01 -9.50
N GLU A 123 -21.57 8.09 -9.57
CA GLU A 123 -22.12 9.45 -9.55
C GLU A 123 -23.01 9.74 -10.76
N ALA A 124 -22.63 9.24 -11.95
CA ALA A 124 -23.42 9.39 -13.16
C ALA A 124 -24.74 8.59 -13.06
N GLU A 125 -24.68 7.35 -12.57
CA GLU A 125 -25.84 6.51 -12.33
C GLU A 125 -26.79 7.14 -11.29
N ASN A 126 -26.25 7.62 -10.18
CA ASN A 126 -27.04 8.29 -9.14
C ASN A 126 -27.76 9.53 -9.68
N LYS A 127 -27.07 10.36 -10.48
CA LYS A 127 -27.69 11.51 -11.15
C LYS A 127 -28.80 11.09 -12.12
N ALA A 128 -28.63 9.97 -12.83
CA ALA A 128 -29.67 9.45 -13.71
C ALA A 128 -30.91 8.98 -12.91
N LEU A 129 -30.70 8.23 -11.83
CA LEU A 129 -31.76 7.75 -10.94
C LEU A 129 -32.51 8.89 -10.27
N LEU A 130 -31.83 9.96 -9.84
CA LEU A 130 -32.49 11.14 -9.28
C LEU A 130 -33.39 11.84 -10.29
N ARG A 131 -32.97 11.92 -11.57
CA ARG A 131 -33.81 12.48 -12.64
C ARG A 131 -35.03 11.60 -12.91
N GLU A 132 -34.84 10.29 -12.98
CA GLU A 132 -35.95 9.35 -13.17
C GLU A 132 -36.95 9.41 -12.01
N ASN A 133 -36.46 9.43 -10.78
CA ASN A 133 -37.30 9.54 -9.59
C ASN A 133 -38.12 10.84 -9.58
N TYR A 134 -37.51 11.95 -10.00
CA TYR A 134 -38.21 13.24 -10.14
C TYR A 134 -39.34 13.18 -11.19
N LEU A 135 -39.08 12.57 -12.35
CA LEU A 135 -40.08 12.39 -13.40
C LEU A 135 -41.26 11.54 -12.91
N LEU A 136 -40.97 10.39 -12.31
CA LEU A 136 -41.98 9.49 -11.76
C LEU A 136 -42.82 10.18 -10.67
N THR A 137 -42.18 10.98 -9.80
CA THR A 137 -42.88 11.73 -8.75
C THR A 137 -43.85 12.76 -9.36
N THR A 138 -43.44 13.44 -10.43
CA THR A 138 -44.26 14.42 -11.14
C THR A 138 -45.43 13.74 -11.86
N GLU A 139 -45.19 12.61 -12.51
CA GLU A 139 -46.26 11.81 -13.13
C GLU A 139 -47.27 11.30 -12.11
N LEU A 140 -46.80 10.79 -10.97
CA LEU A 140 -47.67 10.36 -9.86
C LEU A 140 -48.52 11.52 -9.35
N GLN A 141 -47.97 12.72 -9.23
CA GLN A 141 -48.71 13.91 -8.81
C GLN A 141 -49.80 14.27 -9.82
N LYS A 142 -49.49 14.21 -11.12
CA LYS A 142 -50.47 14.44 -12.20
C LYS A 142 -51.61 13.41 -12.15
N ILE A 143 -51.29 12.12 -12.02
CA ILE A 143 -52.29 11.05 -11.92
C ILE A 143 -53.18 11.25 -10.67
N ARG A 144 -52.61 11.70 -9.54
CA ARG A 144 -53.39 12.01 -8.33
C ARG A 144 -54.37 13.16 -8.56
N GLN A 145 -53.95 14.20 -9.29
CA GLN A 145 -54.84 15.31 -9.66
C GLN A 145 -55.95 14.85 -10.61
N GLU A 146 -55.60 14.09 -11.66
CA GLU A 146 -56.58 13.53 -12.60
C GLU A 146 -57.60 12.64 -11.88
N LYS A 147 -57.15 11.80 -10.95
CA LYS A 147 -58.04 11.00 -10.10
C LYS A 147 -58.99 11.89 -9.28
N GLY A 148 -58.50 12.97 -8.67
CA GLY A 148 -59.34 13.92 -7.95
C GLY A 148 -60.42 14.55 -8.84
N ASN A 149 -60.03 15.02 -10.03
CA ASN A 149 -60.97 15.59 -10.99
C ASN A 149 -62.04 14.58 -11.44
N LEU A 150 -61.65 13.32 -11.68
CA LEU A 150 -62.59 12.25 -12.04
C LEU A 150 -63.55 11.93 -10.90
N GLN A 151 -63.10 11.97 -9.64
CA GLN A 151 -63.96 11.79 -8.48
C GLN A 151 -64.98 12.93 -8.36
N GLU A 152 -64.56 14.18 -8.54
CA GLU A 152 -65.47 15.34 -8.56
C GLU A 152 -66.51 15.23 -9.70
N GLN A 153 -66.09 14.85 -10.90
CA GLN A 153 -67.01 14.60 -12.02
C GLN A 153 -68.00 13.48 -11.72
N GLN A 154 -67.55 12.40 -11.08
CA GLN A 154 -68.41 11.30 -10.66
C GLN A 154 -69.45 11.76 -9.63
N GLU A 155 -69.07 12.57 -8.65
CA GLU A 155 -69.99 13.15 -7.66
C GLU A 155 -71.02 14.08 -8.31
N GLN A 156 -70.61 14.96 -9.22
CA GLN A 156 -71.51 15.84 -9.96
C GLN A 156 -72.55 15.05 -10.77
N MET A 157 -72.10 13.98 -11.45
CA MET A 157 -72.99 13.10 -12.21
C MET A 157 -73.98 12.38 -11.30
N GLN A 158 -73.53 11.88 -10.13
CA GLN A 158 -74.43 11.25 -9.16
C GLN A 158 -75.48 12.22 -8.64
N GLN A 159 -75.10 13.46 -8.30
CA GLN A 159 -76.05 14.50 -7.89
C GLN A 159 -77.06 14.82 -8.99
N MET A 160 -76.63 14.87 -10.25
CA MET A 160 -77.50 15.10 -11.40
C MET A 160 -78.51 13.95 -11.57
N VAL A 161 -78.04 12.69 -11.50
CA VAL A 161 -78.90 11.50 -11.55
C VAL A 161 -79.94 11.54 -10.42
N GLU A 162 -79.53 11.93 -9.22
CA GLU A 162 -80.44 12.02 -8.07
C GLU A 162 -81.51 13.10 -8.25
N ARG A 163 -81.15 14.25 -8.83
CA ARG A 163 -82.11 15.30 -9.21
C ARG A 163 -83.10 14.79 -10.25
N TYR A 164 -82.63 14.09 -11.29
CA TYR A 164 -83.51 13.50 -12.29
C TYR A 164 -84.45 12.44 -11.71
N ARG A 165 -83.96 11.59 -10.78
CA ARG A 165 -84.81 10.62 -10.08
C ARG A 165 -85.93 11.29 -9.30
N ARG A 166 -85.63 12.38 -8.58
CA ARG A 166 -86.64 13.18 -7.86
C ARG A 166 -87.65 13.78 -8.83
N LEU A 167 -87.20 14.41 -9.90
CA LEU A 167 -88.08 14.97 -10.93
C LEU A 167 -89.01 13.90 -11.54
N ILE A 168 -88.47 12.72 -11.85
CA ILE A 168 -89.26 11.59 -12.34
C ILE A 168 -90.30 11.16 -11.30
N ALA A 169 -89.93 11.11 -10.01
CA ALA A 169 -90.85 10.77 -8.93
C ALA A 169 -91.97 11.82 -8.78
N ASP A 170 -91.64 13.11 -8.86
CA ASP A 170 -92.61 14.21 -8.82
C ASP A 170 -93.57 14.18 -10.03
N LEU A 171 -93.03 13.93 -11.23
CA LEU A 171 -93.86 13.77 -12.43
C LEU A 171 -94.78 12.55 -12.32
N ARG A 172 -94.29 11.44 -11.75
CA ARG A 172 -95.09 10.25 -11.49
C ARG A 172 -96.20 10.54 -10.48
N SER A 173 -95.94 11.30 -9.41
CA SER A 173 -96.97 11.63 -8.41
C SER A 173 -98.06 12.54 -9.00
N LEU A 174 -97.71 13.46 -9.90
CA LEU A 174 -98.67 14.31 -10.62
C LEU A 174 -99.51 13.53 -11.65
N LEU A 175 -98.97 12.46 -12.23
CA LEU A 175 -99.68 11.58 -13.16
C LEU A 175 -100.61 10.58 -12.47
N VAL A 176 -100.43 10.34 -11.15
CA VAL A 176 -101.44 9.66 -10.34
C VAL A 176 -102.60 10.63 -10.11
N LYS A 177 -103.64 10.54 -10.95
CA LYS A 177 -104.90 11.27 -10.74
C LYS A 177 -105.41 11.06 -9.30
N PRO A 178 -105.96 12.08 -8.62
CA PRO A 178 -106.80 11.86 -7.45
C PRO A 178 -108.08 11.16 -7.93
N GLY A 179 -108.06 9.83 -7.90
CA GLY A 179 -109.24 9.01 -8.07
C GLY A 179 -110.05 9.01 -6.79
N SER A 180 -111.21 9.67 -6.87
CA SER A 180 -112.41 9.51 -6.03
C SER A 180 -112.31 9.90 -4.55
N SER A 181 -112.73 11.14 -4.26
CA SER A 181 -113.67 11.34 -3.15
C SER A 181 -114.91 10.47 -3.41
N PRO A 182 -115.37 9.66 -2.45
CA PRO A 182 -116.76 9.27 -2.39
C PRO A 182 -117.50 10.37 -1.62
N SER A 183 -118.16 11.25 -2.36
CA SER A 183 -119.37 11.90 -1.87
C SER A 183 -120.50 10.86 -1.88
N GLU A 184 -121.35 10.91 -0.86
CA GLU A 184 -122.73 10.39 -0.83
C GLU A 184 -122.94 8.86 -0.75
N GLN A 185 -123.41 8.35 0.40
CA GLN A 185 -124.84 8.19 0.73
C GLN A 185 -125.05 7.32 2.00
N ASN A 186 -125.94 7.83 2.86
CA ASN A 186 -126.57 7.25 4.07
C ASN A 186 -125.76 7.19 5.38
#